data_AF-A0A923V4A1-F1
#
_entry.id   AF-A0A923V4A1-F1
#
_cell.length_a   1.000
_cell.length_b   1.000
_cell.length_c   1.000
_cell.angle_alpha   90.00
_cell.angle_beta   90.00
_cell.angle_gamma   90.00
#
_symmetry.space_group_name_H-M   'P 1'
#
loop_
_entity.id
_entity.type
_entity.pdbx_description
1 polymer ?
#
loop_
_entity_poly.entity_id
_entity_poly.type
_entity_poly.pdbx_seq_one_letter_code
_entity_poly.pdbx_strand_id
1 'polypeptide(L)'
;MFKIKVNNSNVFDIDIADKQFVVDGKKLDLDVLQINNDMWSILYKHKSYMAELVDIDRVDKSCKVKVNGNVYHLTLEDKFDQLLQQLG
;
A
#
# COMPACT_ATOMS: atom_id res chain seq x y z
N MET A 1 -10.84 5.94 -0.18
CA MET A 1 -10.81 4.75 0.68
C MET A 1 -10.48 3.52 -0.14
N PHE A 2 -9.27 3.01 0.06
CA PHE A 2 -8.82 1.72 -0.41
C PHE A 2 -8.49 0.85 0.81
N LYS A 3 -8.90 -0.42 0.82
CA LYS A 3 -8.41 -1.38 1.81
C LYS A 3 -7.22 -2.11 1.22
N ILE A 4 -6.09 -2.06 1.91
CA ILE A 4 -4.89 -2.79 1.53
C ILE A 4 -4.64 -3.87 2.56
N LYS A 5 -4.64 -5.12 2.10
CA LYS A 5 -4.28 -6.27 2.91
C LYS A 5 -2.82 -6.61 2.69
N VAL A 6 -2.04 -6.62 3.76
CA VAL A 6 -0.61 -6.92 3.78
C VAL A 6 -0.40 -8.31 4.38
N ASN A 7 0.30 -9.18 3.65
CA ASN A 7 0.63 -10.54 4.05
C ASN A 7 -0.59 -11.33 4.56
N ASN A 8 -1.74 -11.15 3.90
CA ASN A 8 -3.03 -11.81 4.20
C ASN A 8 -3.55 -11.64 5.63
N SER A 9 -2.99 -10.73 6.44
CA SER A 9 -3.27 -10.64 7.88
C SER A 9 -3.56 -9.22 8.34
N ASN A 10 -2.77 -8.25 7.90
CA ASN A 10 -2.94 -6.86 8.32
C ASN A 10 -3.72 -6.11 7.26
N VAL A 11 -4.88 -5.55 7.62
CA VAL A 11 -5.70 -4.73 6.72
C VAL A 11 -5.56 -3.28 7.14
N PHE A 12 -5.24 -2.42 6.19
CA PHE A 12 -5.08 -0.98 6.38
C PHE A 12 -6.10 -0.22 5.52
N ASP A 13 -6.76 0.76 6.11
CA ASP A 13 -7.63 1.69 5.40
C ASP A 13 -6.80 2.89 4.95
N ILE A 14 -6.63 3.06 3.64
CA ILE A 14 -5.87 4.16 3.05
C ILE A 14 -6.80 5.17 2.39
N ASP A 15 -6.63 6.42 2.78
CA ASP A 15 -7.21 7.59 2.17
C ASP A 15 -6.15 8.56 1.69
N ILE A 16 -6.44 9.21 0.57
CA ILE A 16 -5.61 10.27 0.01
C ILE A 16 -6.46 11.52 0.04
N ALA A 17 -6.17 12.42 0.99
CA ALA A 17 -6.87 13.69 1.17
C ALA A 17 -5.84 14.81 1.13
N ASP A 18 -6.08 15.87 0.35
CA ASP A 18 -5.21 17.05 0.27
C ASP A 18 -3.71 16.75 0.03
N LYS A 19 -3.42 15.76 -0.81
CA LYS A 19 -2.05 15.24 -1.08
C LYS A 19 -1.33 14.64 0.14
N GLN A 20 -2.06 14.36 1.22
CA GLN A 20 -1.55 13.63 2.39
C GLN A 20 -2.13 12.22 2.41
N PHE A 21 -1.30 11.26 2.80
CA PHE A 21 -1.74 9.89 3.03
C PHE A 21 -2.35 9.81 4.44
N VAL A 22 -3.52 9.21 4.54
CA VAL A 22 -4.18 8.90 5.81
C VAL A 22 -4.32 7.39 5.88
N VAL A 23 -3.68 6.76 6.86
CA VAL A 23 -3.73 5.31 7.06
C VAL A 23 -4.38 5.04 8.41
N ASP A 24 -5.46 4.27 8.42
CA ASP A 24 -6.29 3.98 9.60
C ASP A 24 -6.71 5.25 10.37
N GLY A 25 -7.09 6.29 9.63
CA GLY A 25 -7.47 7.59 10.19
C GLY A 25 -6.31 8.43 10.73
N LYS A 26 -5.06 7.95 10.64
CA LYS A 26 -3.86 8.69 11.03
C LYS A 26 -3.21 9.33 9.82
N LYS A 27 -2.97 10.63 9.87
CA LYS A 27 -2.19 11.34 8.85
C LYS A 27 -0.75 10.85 8.89
N LEU A 28 -0.27 10.35 7.76
CA LEU A 28 1.11 9.98 7.54
C LEU A 28 1.79 11.07 6.71
N ASP A 29 2.81 11.67 7.30
CA ASP A 29 3.74 12.54 6.61
C ASP A 29 4.86 11.66 6.03
N LEU A 30 4.85 11.52 4.70
CA LEU A 30 5.76 10.69 3.94
C LEU A 30 6.41 11.57 2.88
N ASP A 31 7.75 11.59 2.88
CA ASP A 31 8.49 12.11 1.74
C ASP A 31 8.82 10.93 0.83
N VAL A 32 8.28 10.94 -0.39
CA VAL A 32 8.44 9.85 -1.35
C VAL A 32 9.22 10.37 -2.55
N LEU A 33 10.42 9.84 -2.73
CA LEU A 33 11.28 10.12 -3.85
C LEU A 33 11.34 8.91 -4.78
N GLN A 34 11.00 9.09 -6.05
CA GLN A 34 11.19 8.05 -7.05
C GLN A 34 12.67 7.96 -7.43
N ILE A 35 13.27 6.80 -7.25
CA ILE A 35 14.68 6.54 -7.60
C ILE A 35 14.77 6.05 -9.05
N ASN A 36 13.86 5.17 -9.46
CA ASN A 36 13.70 4.70 -10.84
C ASN A 36 12.26 4.21 -11.08
N ASN A 37 12.01 3.50 -12.19
CA ASN A 37 10.66 3.05 -12.55
C ASN A 37 10.00 2.15 -11.49
N ASP A 38 10.78 1.33 -10.81
CA ASP A 38 10.29 0.29 -9.90
C ASP A 38 10.79 0.48 -8.46
N MET A 39 11.47 1.59 -8.16
CA MET A 39 12.10 1.82 -6.86
C MET A 39 11.85 3.23 -6.35
N TRP A 40 11.51 3.32 -5.07
CA TRP A 40 11.22 4.53 -4.34
C TRP A 40 11.98 4.57 -3.01
N SER A 41 12.43 5.75 -2.63
CA SER A 41 12.91 6.06 -1.29
C SER A 41 11.82 6.79 -0.53
N ILE A 42 11.43 6.26 0.63
CA ILE A 42 10.36 6.77 1.46
C ILE A 42 10.97 7.20 2.80
N LEU A 43 10.87 8.48 3.16
CA LEU A 43 11.23 8.97 4.48
C LEU A 43 9.97 9.03 5.34
N TYR A 44 9.99 8.31 6.47
CA TYR A 44 8.90 8.31 7.44
C TYR A 44 9.47 8.41 8.85
N LYS A 45 9.01 9.39 9.64
CA LYS A 45 9.48 9.60 11.03
C LYS A 45 11.01 9.58 11.16
N HIS A 46 11.69 10.28 10.26
CA HIS A 46 13.16 10.41 10.24
C HIS A 46 13.89 9.07 9.99
N LYS A 47 13.18 8.06 9.47
CA LYS A 47 13.76 6.80 9.01
C LYS A 47 13.51 6.63 7.52
N SER A 48 14.56 6.28 6.80
CA SER A 48 14.46 6.00 5.37
C SER A 48 14.13 4.54 5.13
N TYR A 49 13.24 4.30 4.17
CA TYR A 49 12.78 3.01 3.73
C TYR A 49 12.94 2.95 2.21
N MET A 50 13.60 1.90 1.71
CA MET A 50 13.70 1.65 0.28
C MET A 50 12.60 0.67 -0.11
N ALA A 51 11.69 1.11 -0.98
CA ALA A 51 10.61 0.31 -1.52
C ALA A 51 10.88 -0.03 -2.98
N GLU A 52 10.73 -1.29 -3.35
CA GLU A 52 10.93 -1.82 -4.70
C GLU A 52 9.68 -2.59 -5.10
N LEU A 53 9.08 -2.27 -6.25
CA LEU A 53 7.99 -3.03 -6.84
C LEU A 53 8.59 -4.26 -7.52
N VAL A 54 8.31 -5.43 -6.95
CA VAL A 54 8.83 -6.70 -7.47
C VAL A 54 7.89 -7.29 -8.51
N ASP A 55 6.59 -7.13 -8.31
CA ASP A 55 5.56 -7.79 -9.13
C ASP A 55 4.23 -7.05 -9.01
N ILE A 56 3.46 -7.01 -10.09
CA ILE A 56 2.12 -6.41 -10.12
C ILE A 56 1.17 -7.28 -10.93
N ASP A 57 0.15 -7.80 -10.26
CA ASP A 57 -0.97 -8.49 -10.88
C ASP A 57 -2.20 -7.59 -10.91
N ARG A 58 -2.54 -7.12 -12.11
CA ARG A 58 -3.69 -6.24 -12.32
C ARG A 58 -5.02 -7.00 -12.36
N VAL A 59 -4.99 -8.31 -12.63
CA VAL A 59 -6.19 -9.16 -12.68
C VAL A 59 -6.66 -9.43 -11.25
N ASP A 60 -5.73 -9.84 -10.39
CA ASP A 60 -6.00 -10.16 -8.98
C ASP A 60 -5.91 -8.92 -8.06
N LYS A 61 -5.71 -7.73 -8.63
CA LYS A 61 -5.47 -6.46 -7.89
C LYS A 61 -4.44 -6.64 -6.77
N SER A 62 -3.38 -7.41 -7.03
CA SER A 62 -2.35 -7.74 -6.06
C SER A 62 -0.97 -7.27 -6.52
N CYS A 63 -0.08 -6.98 -5.59
CA CYS A 63 1.30 -6.65 -5.91
C CYS A 63 2.26 -7.15 -4.83
N LYS A 64 3.53 -7.28 -5.20
CA LYS A 64 4.62 -7.60 -4.27
C LYS A 64 5.55 -6.41 -4.20
N VAL A 65 5.71 -5.89 -3.00
CA VAL A 65 6.58 -4.75 -2.73
C VAL A 65 7.64 -5.18 -1.73
N LYS A 66 8.90 -4.94 -2.05
CA LYS A 66 10.02 -5.22 -1.18
C LYS A 66 10.43 -3.94 -0.46
N VAL A 67 10.32 -3.93 0.86
CA VAL A 67 10.69 -2.77 1.70
C VAL A 67 11.88 -3.15 2.59
N ASN A 68 13.00 -2.44 2.44
CA ASN A 68 14.26 -2.71 3.17
C ASN A 68 14.69 -4.19 3.12
N GLY A 69 14.51 -4.84 1.97
CA GLY A 69 14.89 -6.25 1.78
C GLY A 69 13.79 -7.27 2.09
N ASN A 70 12.73 -6.88 2.81
CA ASN A 70 11.61 -7.78 3.14
C ASN A 70 10.51 -7.66 2.08
N VAL A 71 10.05 -8.79 1.54
CA VAL A 71 8.97 -8.83 0.55
C VAL A 71 7.62 -8.86 1.26
N TYR A 72 6.74 -7.93 0.89
CA TYR A 72 5.36 -7.83 1.37
C TYR A 72 4.41 -8.10 0.21
N HIS A 73 3.44 -8.96 0.44
CA HIS A 73 2.34 -9.18 -0.48
C HIS A 73 1.19 -8.24 -0.14
N LEU A 74 0.77 -7.43 -1.10
CA LEU A 74 -0.30 -6.47 -0.97
C LEU A 74 -1.47 -6.91 -1.86
N THR A 75 -2.67 -6.94 -1.30
CA THR A 75 -3.91 -7.15 -2.05
C THR A 75 -4.79 -5.93 -1.84
N LEU A 76 -5.28 -5.34 -2.94
CA LEU A 76 -6.18 -4.20 -2.88
C LEU A 76 -7.62 -4.71 -2.96
N GLU A 77 -8.38 -4.43 -1.92
CA GLU A 77 -9.83 -4.66 -1.88
C GLU A 77 -10.54 -3.31 -1.98
N ASP A 78 -11.51 -3.22 -2.89
CA ASP A 78 -12.38 -2.06 -2.98
C ASP A 78 -13.76 -2.34 -2.37
N LYS A 79 -14.55 -1.27 -2.21
CA LYS A 79 -15.89 -1.35 -1.62
C LYS A 79 -16.85 -2.27 -2.38
N PHE A 80 -16.64 -2.53 -3.67
CA PHE A 80 -17.48 -3.44 -4.45
C PHE A 80 -17.15 -4.89 -4.11
N ASP A 81 -15.87 -5.21 -3.92
CA ASP A 81 -15.42 -6.53 -3.47
C ASP A 81 -15.98 -6.86 -2.07
N GLN A 82 -16.04 -5.88 -1.17
CA GLN A 82 -16.65 -6.04 0.16
C GLN A 82 -18.18 -6.24 0.10
N LEU A 83 -18.88 -5.48 -0.76
CA LEU A 83 -20.33 -5.61 -0.92
C LEU A 83 -20.70 -6.99 -1.50
N LEU A 84 -19.91 -7.49 -2.45
CA LEU A 84 -20.06 -8.84 -3.00
C LEU A 84 -19.93 -9.92 -1.92
N GLN A 85 -18.97 -9.80 -1.00
CA GLN A 85 -18.85 -10.74 0.13
C GLN A 85 -20.04 -10.69 1.09
N GLN A 86 -20.66 -9.52 1.27
CA GLN A 86 -21.81 -9.37 2.18
C GLN A 86 -23.14 -9.88 1.61
N LEU A 87 -23.23 -10.05 0.29
CA LEU A 87 -24.43 -10.51 -0.41
C LEU A 87 -24.45 -12.03 -0.65
N GLY A 88 -23.35 -12.73 -0.34
CA GLY A 88 -23.21 -14.19 -0.43
C GLY A 88 -23.60 -14.90 0.86
#